data_AF-A0A529NAP5-F1
#
_entry.id   AF-A0A529NAP5-F1
#
_cell.length_a   1.000
_cell.length_b   1.000
_cell.length_c   1.000
_cell.angle_alpha   90.00
_cell.angle_beta   90.00
_cell.angle_gamma   90.00
#
_symmetry.space_group_name_H-M   'P 1'
#
loop_
_entity.id
_entity.type
_entity.pdbx_description
1 polymer ?
#
loop_
_entity_poly.entity_id
_entity_poly.type
_entity_poly.pdbx_seq_one_letter_code
_entity_poly.pdbx_strand_id
1 'polypeptide(L)'
;RGRALDGIEMMAIARGLTLDQLRNDPGIATIISVNSPRRFDEMMAEGLMTMAEFGQSVAVTPFTLMGAMSPVTLAGALAQQNAEALFGVVLTQLVRP
;
A
#
# COMPACT_ATOMS: atom_id res chain seq x y z
N ARG A 1 12.11 -1.54 6.28
CA ARG A 1 12.33 -0.90 4.98
C ARG A 1 12.62 -1.96 3.94
N GLY A 2 13.58 -2.87 4.20
CA GLY A 2 13.66 -4.19 3.56
C GLY A 2 13.47 -4.19 2.03
N ARG A 3 12.74 -5.20 1.52
CA ARG A 3 12.57 -5.42 0.07
C ARG A 3 11.88 -4.29 -0.68
N ALA A 4 11.07 -3.47 0.00
CA ALA A 4 10.41 -2.33 -0.64
C ALA A 4 11.44 -1.26 -1.03
N LEU A 5 12.39 -0.95 -0.13
CA LEU A 5 13.47 -0.02 -0.43
C LEU A 5 14.40 -0.57 -1.53
N ASP A 6 14.74 -1.86 -1.48
CA ASP A 6 15.56 -2.50 -2.51
C ASP A 6 14.95 -2.29 -3.92
N GLY A 7 13.64 -2.48 -4.06
CA GLY A 7 12.94 -2.24 -5.32
C GLY A 7 13.03 -0.78 -5.79
N ILE A 8 12.91 0.18 -4.86
CA ILE A 8 13.03 1.61 -5.12
C ILE A 8 14.44 1.97 -5.56
N GLU A 9 15.46 1.47 -4.87
CA GLU A 9 16.87 1.69 -5.21
C GLU A 9 17.22 1.11 -6.59
N MET A 10 16.74 -0.10 -6.89
CA MET A 10 16.92 -0.70 -8.21
C MET A 10 16.30 0.14 -9.32
N MET A 11 15.09 0.70 -9.11
CA MET A 11 14.46 1.60 -10.09
C MET A 11 15.23 2.91 -10.24
N ALA A 12 15.73 3.49 -9.15
CA ALA A 12 16.53 4.70 -9.19
C ALA A 12 17.80 4.49 -10.03
N ILE A 13 18.52 3.38 -9.79
CA ILE A 13 19.69 2.97 -10.58
C ILE A 13 19.32 2.80 -12.05
N ALA A 14 18.26 2.05 -12.36
CA ALA A 14 17.82 1.78 -13.72
C ALA A 14 17.47 3.06 -14.50
N ARG A 15 16.96 4.09 -13.79
CA ARG A 15 16.61 5.39 -14.37
C ARG A 15 17.73 6.43 -14.30
N GLY A 16 18.87 6.12 -13.68
CA GLY A 16 19.95 7.08 -13.45
C GLY A 16 19.52 8.26 -12.55
N LEU A 17 18.55 8.04 -11.67
CA LEU A 17 18.00 9.04 -10.75
C LEU A 17 18.52 8.80 -9.34
N THR A 18 18.62 9.87 -8.54
CA THR A 18 18.73 9.73 -7.09
C THR A 18 17.38 9.35 -6.48
N LEU A 19 17.36 8.84 -5.26
CA LEU A 19 16.11 8.56 -4.53
C LEU A 19 15.24 9.82 -4.35
N ASP A 20 15.85 10.98 -4.16
CA ASP A 20 15.13 12.26 -4.05
C ASP A 20 14.51 12.70 -5.38
N GLN A 21 15.18 12.44 -6.51
CA GLN A 21 14.60 12.69 -7.83
C GLN A 21 13.44 11.73 -8.11
N LEU A 22 13.63 10.43 -7.85
CA LEU A 22 12.60 9.42 -8.04
C LEU A 22 11.36 9.67 -7.16
N ARG A 23 11.54 10.30 -5.99
CA ARG A 23 10.43 10.70 -5.10
C ARG A 23 9.39 11.61 -5.78
N ASN A 24 9.79 12.39 -6.78
CA ASN A 24 8.90 13.28 -7.53
C ASN A 24 8.59 12.78 -8.95
N ASP A 25 9.10 11.60 -9.30
CA ASP A 25 8.93 10.95 -10.61
C ASP A 25 8.68 9.44 -10.38
N PRO A 26 7.44 9.07 -9.97
CA PRO A 26 7.13 7.70 -9.57
C PRO A 26 7.43 6.69 -10.69
N GLY A 27 8.21 5.65 -10.39
CA GLY A 27 8.58 4.62 -11.35
C GLY A 27 8.04 3.23 -11.01
N ILE A 28 7.57 3.02 -9.78
CA ILE A 28 7.12 1.74 -9.27
C ILE A 28 5.66 1.82 -8.83
N ALA A 29 4.93 0.75 -9.12
CA ALA A 29 3.66 0.44 -8.47
C ALA A 29 3.75 -0.92 -7.79
N THR A 30 3.18 -1.05 -6.59
CA THR A 30 3.08 -2.34 -5.89
C THR A 30 1.70 -2.53 -5.29
N ILE A 31 1.41 -3.75 -4.87
CA ILE A 31 0.17 -4.13 -4.19
C ILE A 31 0.44 -4.21 -2.69
N ILE A 32 -0.43 -3.61 -1.89
CA ILE A 32 -0.44 -3.75 -0.44
C ILE A 32 -1.76 -4.40 -0.03
N SER A 33 -1.68 -5.66 0.37
CA SER A 33 -2.86 -6.45 0.75
C SER A 33 -3.24 -6.21 2.20
N VAL A 34 -4.52 -5.93 2.46
CA VAL A 34 -5.03 -5.94 3.84
C VAL A 34 -5.43 -7.37 4.20
N ASN A 35 -4.97 -7.84 5.35
CA ASN A 35 -5.35 -9.15 5.88
C ASN A 35 -6.74 -9.05 6.53
N SER A 36 -7.79 -9.15 5.72
CA SER A 36 -9.16 -9.00 6.19
C SER A 36 -9.56 -10.15 7.13
N PRO A 37 -10.38 -9.90 8.18
CA PRO A 37 -11.05 -8.63 8.47
C PRO A 37 -10.20 -7.66 9.32
N ARG A 38 -10.03 -6.44 8.79
CA ARG A 38 -9.54 -5.24 9.51
C ARG A 38 -8.17 -5.40 10.17
N ARG A 39 -7.26 -6.15 9.54
CA ARG A 39 -5.87 -6.27 10.01
C ARG A 39 -4.89 -5.83 8.94
N PHE A 40 -4.15 -4.77 9.26
CA PHE A 40 -2.98 -4.36 8.50
C PHE A 40 -1.76 -4.98 9.19
N ASP A 41 -1.14 -5.97 8.58
CA ASP A 41 0.05 -6.58 9.16
C ASP A 41 1.27 -5.65 9.05
N GLU A 42 2.25 -5.90 9.93
CA GLU A 42 3.43 -5.06 10.09
C GLU A 42 4.25 -4.94 8.80
N MET A 43 4.39 -6.05 8.06
CA MET A 43 5.16 -6.08 6.81
C MET A 43 4.49 -5.24 5.71
N MET A 44 3.17 -5.36 5.58
CA MET A 44 2.39 -4.55 4.64
C MET A 44 2.39 -3.08 5.06
N ALA A 45 2.28 -2.76 6.36
CA ALA A 45 2.35 -1.39 6.87
C ALA A 45 3.71 -0.76 6.55
N GLU A 46 4.80 -1.46 6.87
CA GLU A 46 6.15 -0.96 6.62
C GLU A 46 6.42 -0.79 5.12
N GLY A 47 5.97 -1.72 4.29
CA GLY A 47 6.04 -1.61 2.84
C GLY A 47 5.29 -0.39 2.31
N LEU A 48 4.04 -0.19 2.72
CA LEU A 48 3.22 0.96 2.33
C LEU A 48 3.87 2.28 2.73
N MET A 49 4.32 2.39 3.99
CA MET A 49 4.97 3.60 4.47
C MET A 49 6.28 3.88 3.72
N THR A 50 7.06 2.84 3.40
CA THR A 50 8.28 2.98 2.60
C THR A 50 7.97 3.49 1.19
N MET A 51 6.96 2.93 0.52
CA MET A 51 6.55 3.40 -0.80
C MET A 51 6.09 4.87 -0.77
N ALA A 52 5.29 5.25 0.23
CA ALA A 52 4.82 6.62 0.41
C ALA A 52 5.97 7.61 0.69
N GLU A 53 6.93 7.25 1.55
CA GLU A 53 8.11 8.07 1.87
C GLU A 53 8.94 8.42 0.62
N PHE A 54 9.02 7.48 -0.33
CA PHE A 54 9.72 7.66 -1.59
C PHE A 54 8.79 7.99 -2.76
N GLY A 55 7.56 8.42 -2.51
CA GLY A 55 6.64 8.91 -3.56
C GLY A 55 6.26 7.87 -4.62
N GLN A 56 6.33 6.58 -4.30
CA GLN A 56 5.95 5.50 -5.22
C GLN A 56 4.48 5.12 -5.06
N SER A 57 3.89 4.58 -6.13
CA SER A 57 2.47 4.22 -6.16
C SER A 57 2.19 2.92 -5.43
N VAL A 58 1.05 2.86 -4.73
CA VAL A 58 0.55 1.64 -4.08
C VAL A 58 -0.92 1.42 -4.44
N ALA A 59 -1.27 0.17 -4.74
CA ALA A 59 -2.65 -0.30 -4.79
C ALA A 59 -2.99 -0.98 -3.47
N VAL A 60 -3.82 -0.35 -2.63
CA VAL A 60 -4.30 -0.96 -1.38
C VAL A 60 -5.44 -1.91 -1.71
N THR A 61 -5.28 -3.20 -1.41
CA THR A 61 -6.24 -4.24 -1.80
C THR A 61 -6.74 -5.04 -0.58
N PRO A 62 -7.93 -4.69 -0.05
CA PRO A 62 -8.65 -5.52 0.91
C PRO A 62 -8.90 -6.94 0.36
N PHE A 63 -8.37 -7.97 1.03
CA PHE A 63 -8.54 -9.35 0.57
C PHE A 63 -9.74 -10.01 1.24
N THR A 64 -10.92 -9.83 0.64
CA THR A 64 -12.18 -10.29 1.23
C THR A 64 -12.85 -11.41 0.43
N LEU A 65 -13.32 -12.44 1.15
CA LEU A 65 -14.31 -13.40 0.66
C LEU A 65 -15.58 -13.25 1.52
N MET A 66 -16.73 -12.97 0.90
CA MET A 66 -18.00 -12.81 1.60
C MET A 66 -18.39 -14.09 2.33
N GLY A 67 -18.73 -13.98 3.62
CA GLY A 67 -19.04 -15.12 4.49
C GLY A 67 -17.84 -15.79 5.14
N ALA A 68 -16.60 -15.34 4.83
CA ALA A 68 -15.38 -15.84 5.46
C ALA A 68 -14.57 -14.70 6.10
N MET A 69 -14.10 -13.74 5.30
CA MET A 69 -13.29 -12.61 5.75
C MET A 69 -14.03 -11.26 5.71
N SER A 70 -15.31 -11.29 5.30
CA SER A 70 -16.22 -10.15 5.32
C SER A 70 -17.66 -10.65 5.52
N PRO A 71 -18.61 -9.78 5.91
CA PRO A 71 -20.03 -10.15 6.01
C PRO A 71 -20.54 -10.80 4.71
N VAL A 72 -21.51 -11.71 4.84
CA VAL A 72 -22.14 -12.36 3.67
C VAL A 72 -23.02 -11.39 2.87
N THR A 73 -23.45 -10.28 3.48
CA THR A 73 -24.26 -9.27 2.81
C THR A 73 -23.38 -8.33 1.99
N LEU A 74 -23.83 -8.00 0.77
CA LEU A 74 -23.10 -7.11 -0.13
C LEU A 74 -22.79 -5.75 0.54
N ALA A 75 -23.78 -5.15 1.20
CA ALA A 75 -23.59 -3.87 1.89
C ALA A 75 -22.54 -3.94 3.00
N GLY A 76 -22.54 -5.02 3.80
CA GLY A 76 -21.55 -5.22 4.86
C GLY A 76 -20.14 -5.47 4.31
N ALA A 77 -20.03 -6.27 3.25
CA ALA A 77 -18.76 -6.54 2.58
C ALA A 77 -18.16 -5.28 1.96
N LEU A 78 -18.97 -4.48 1.25
CA LEU A 78 -18.53 -3.23 0.64
C LEU A 78 -18.13 -2.19 1.69
N ALA A 79 -18.91 -2.06 2.78
CA ALA A 79 -18.57 -1.14 3.86
C ALA A 79 -17.22 -1.50 4.51
N GLN A 80 -16.97 -2.79 4.77
CA GLN A 80 -15.70 -3.24 5.33
C GLN A 80 -14.53 -3.03 4.36
N GLN A 81 -14.67 -3.44 3.09
CA GLN A 81 -13.63 -3.24 2.08
C GLN A 81 -13.27 -1.75 1.92
N ASN A 82 -14.29 -0.88 1.86
CA ASN A 82 -14.05 0.55 1.75
C ASN A 82 -13.32 1.10 2.99
N ALA A 83 -13.70 0.68 4.20
CA ALA A 83 -13.00 1.09 5.41
C ALA A 83 -11.54 0.65 5.43
N GLU A 84 -11.25 -0.59 5.02
CA GLU A 84 -9.88 -1.12 4.93
C GLU A 84 -9.05 -0.39 3.86
N ALA A 85 -9.64 -0.11 2.69
CA ALA A 85 -8.97 0.66 1.64
C ALA A 85 -8.66 2.10 2.09
N LEU A 86 -9.65 2.79 2.68
CA LEU A 86 -9.48 4.14 3.19
C LEU A 86 -8.43 4.23 4.29
N PHE A 87 -8.32 3.20 5.16
CA PHE A 87 -7.25 3.15 6.15
C PHE A 87 -5.86 3.19 5.48
N GLY A 88 -5.65 2.37 4.44
CA GLY A 88 -4.39 2.37 3.70
C GLY A 88 -4.12 3.70 3.00
N VAL A 89 -5.15 4.28 2.35
CA VAL A 89 -5.03 5.62 1.72
C VAL A 89 -4.62 6.67 2.77
N VAL A 90 -5.33 6.76 3.89
CA VAL A 90 -5.01 7.73 4.95
C VAL A 90 -3.59 7.50 5.47
N LEU A 91 -3.16 6.26 5.68
CA LEU A 91 -1.80 5.96 6.12
C LEU A 91 -0.74 6.46 5.14
N THR A 92 -0.95 6.32 3.82
CA THR A 92 -0.01 6.91 2.84
C THR A 92 0.10 8.42 2.98
N GLN A 93 -1.03 9.11 3.15
CA GLN A 93 -1.08 10.57 3.24
C GLN A 93 -0.51 11.08 4.57
N LEU A 94 -0.61 10.31 5.65
CA LEU A 94 0.03 10.62 6.93
C LEU A 94 1.56 10.54 6.85
N VAL A 95 2.10 9.64 6.01
CA VAL A 95 3.55 9.55 5.77
C VAL A 95 4.02 10.69 4.87
N ARG A 96 3.29 10.95 3.78
CA ARG A 96 3.63 11.99 2.80
C ARG A 96 2.37 12.53 2.10
N PRO A 97 1.92 13.74 2.45
CA PRO A 97 0.84 14.44 1.74
C PRO A 97 1.19 14.83 0.30
#